data_AF-A0A067ZBH4-F1
#
_entry.id   AF-A0A067ZBH4-F1
#
_cell.length_a   1.000
_cell.length_b   1.000
_cell.length_c   1.000
_cell.angle_alpha   90.00
_cell.angle_beta   90.00
_cell.angle_gamma   90.00
#
_symmetry.space_group_name_H-M   'P 1'
#
loop_
_entity.id
_entity.type
_entity.pdbx_description
1 polymer ?
#
loop_
_entity_poly.entity_id
_entity_poly.type
_entity_poly.pdbx_seq_one_letter_code
_entity_poly.pdbx_strand_id
1 'polypeptide(L)'
;TLDTLEETVDEAIANNCNLIVSFHPIVFSGLKKINGNNYVERVVLKAIQNNIAIYATHTALDNVNNGVSAKMGEVLGLENMKTLIPKKGIIKKLTAYVPYQNADNLRNKLFEAGAGNIGNYDNCSFNTEGKGSYKGNENSNPTIGEKGE
;
A
#
# COMPACT_ATOMS: atom_id res chain seq x y z
N THR A 1 1.42 -20.58 -0.23
CA THR A 1 1.31 -21.42 -1.44
C THR A 1 1.40 -20.54 -2.69
N LEU A 2 1.65 -21.13 -3.88
CA LEU A 2 1.51 -20.42 -5.16
C LEU A 2 0.03 -20.37 -5.57
N ASP A 3 -0.57 -21.54 -5.75
CA ASP A 3 -1.98 -21.74 -6.10
C ASP A 3 -2.75 -22.35 -4.93
N THR A 4 -4.03 -22.00 -4.82
CA THR A 4 -4.94 -22.62 -3.85
C THR A 4 -5.76 -23.70 -4.55
N LEU A 5 -5.28 -24.93 -4.47
CA LEU A 5 -5.95 -26.11 -5.02
C LEU A 5 -6.68 -26.89 -3.91
N GLU A 6 -7.40 -27.94 -4.28
CA GLU A 6 -8.13 -28.77 -3.31
C GLU A 6 -7.16 -29.39 -2.29
N GLU A 7 -5.99 -29.80 -2.76
CA GLU A 7 -4.91 -30.40 -1.99
C GLU A 7 -4.29 -29.37 -1.02
N THR A 8 -4.23 -28.10 -1.40
CA THR A 8 -3.76 -27.03 -0.50
C THR A 8 -4.72 -26.82 0.66
N VAL A 9 -6.03 -26.94 0.41
CA VAL A 9 -7.04 -26.87 1.48
C VAL A 9 -6.97 -28.11 2.36
N ASP A 10 -6.75 -29.30 1.78
CA ASP A 10 -6.52 -30.53 2.56
C ASP A 10 -5.29 -30.43 3.46
N GLU A 11 -4.17 -29.91 2.93
CA GLU A 11 -2.97 -29.65 3.72
C GLU A 11 -3.26 -28.68 4.88
N ALA A 12 -3.99 -27.60 4.62
CA ALA A 12 -4.36 -26.64 5.66
C ALA A 12 -5.23 -27.29 6.74
N ILE A 13 -6.21 -28.12 6.37
CA ILE A 13 -7.04 -28.89 7.31
C ILE A 13 -6.16 -29.84 8.14
N ALA A 14 -5.29 -30.62 7.49
CA ALA A 14 -4.42 -31.58 8.14
C ALA A 14 -3.45 -30.93 9.13
N ASN A 15 -3.01 -29.69 8.86
CA ASN A 15 -2.13 -28.91 9.72
C ASN A 15 -2.86 -27.97 10.68
N ASN A 16 -4.20 -28.03 10.75
CA ASN A 16 -5.03 -27.15 11.58
C ASN A 16 -4.80 -25.64 11.32
N CYS A 17 -4.55 -25.28 10.06
CA CYS A 17 -4.41 -23.91 9.60
C CYS A 17 -5.77 -23.33 9.21
N ASN A 18 -6.02 -22.07 9.58
CA ASN A 18 -7.25 -21.34 9.25
C ASN A 18 -7.05 -20.21 8.22
N LEU A 19 -5.83 -20.05 7.69
CA LEU A 19 -5.49 -19.05 6.68
C LEU A 19 -4.52 -19.62 5.65
N ILE A 20 -4.88 -19.49 4.38
CA ILE A 20 -4.00 -19.76 3.24
C ILE A 20 -3.61 -18.43 2.62
N VAL A 21 -2.32 -18.13 2.63
CA VAL A 21 -1.74 -17.03 1.84
C VAL A 21 -1.26 -17.60 0.51
N SER A 22 -1.91 -17.20 -0.59
CA SER A 22 -1.59 -17.62 -1.95
C SER A 22 -1.02 -16.47 -2.77
N PHE A 23 -0.28 -16.80 -3.82
CA PHE A 23 0.15 -15.81 -4.80
C PHE A 23 -0.98 -15.57 -5.81
N HIS A 24 -1.46 -16.63 -6.47
CA HIS A 24 -2.55 -16.50 -7.45
C HIS A 24 -3.92 -16.41 -6.74
N PRO A 25 -4.79 -15.48 -7.16
CA PRO A 25 -6.14 -15.37 -6.63
C PRO A 25 -7.01 -16.48 -7.23
N ILE A 26 -7.57 -17.32 -6.37
CA ILE A 26 -8.46 -18.41 -6.81
C ILE A 26 -9.74 -17.88 -7.45
N VAL A 27 -10.26 -16.74 -6.96
CA VAL A 27 -11.36 -16.00 -7.57
C VAL A 27 -10.79 -14.87 -8.44
N PHE A 28 -10.35 -15.21 -9.66
CA PHE A 28 -9.83 -14.21 -10.60
C PHE A 28 -10.94 -13.45 -11.33
N SER A 29 -12.03 -14.14 -11.65
CA SER A 29 -13.26 -13.53 -12.16
C SER A 29 -14.40 -13.73 -11.16
N GLY A 30 -15.37 -12.82 -11.15
CA GLY A 30 -16.47 -12.85 -10.18
C GLY A 30 -17.26 -14.16 -10.27
N LEU A 31 -17.44 -14.83 -9.12
CA LEU A 31 -18.26 -16.05 -9.02
C LEU A 31 -19.74 -15.68 -9.17
N LYS A 32 -20.38 -16.22 -10.22
CA LYS A 32 -21.82 -16.04 -10.46
C LYS A 32 -22.67 -17.10 -9.76
N LYS A 33 -22.06 -18.24 -9.42
CA LYS A 33 -22.68 -19.41 -8.78
C LYS A 33 -21.62 -20.08 -7.90
N ILE A 34 -22.08 -20.78 -6.86
CA ILE A 34 -21.26 -21.63 -6.00
C ILE A 34 -22.04 -22.93 -5.80
N ASN A 35 -21.92 -23.84 -6.76
CA ASN A 35 -22.58 -25.16 -6.75
C ASN A 35 -21.59 -26.33 -6.91
N GLY A 36 -20.29 -26.06 -6.98
CA GLY A 36 -19.24 -27.08 -7.01
C GLY A 36 -18.98 -27.68 -8.39
N ASN A 37 -19.50 -27.08 -9.45
CA ASN A 37 -19.36 -27.61 -10.82
C ASN A 37 -17.94 -27.49 -11.38
N ASN A 38 -17.11 -26.59 -10.84
CA ASN A 38 -15.71 -26.44 -11.22
C ASN A 38 -14.81 -26.41 -9.99
N TYR A 39 -13.49 -26.54 -10.21
CA TYR A 39 -12.53 -26.63 -9.12
C TYR A 39 -12.52 -25.38 -8.24
N VAL A 40 -12.61 -24.16 -8.81
CA VAL A 40 -12.64 -22.91 -8.03
C VAL A 40 -13.80 -22.95 -7.03
N GLU A 41 -14.99 -23.29 -7.50
CA GLU A 41 -16.17 -23.39 -6.64
C GLU A 41 -16.02 -24.48 -5.58
N ARG A 42 -15.46 -25.65 -5.93
CA ARG A 42 -15.22 -26.73 -4.95
C ARG A 42 -14.22 -26.33 -3.88
N VAL A 43 -13.09 -25.74 -4.26
CA VAL A 43 -12.06 -25.27 -3.32
C VAL A 43 -12.61 -24.19 -2.40
N VAL A 44 -13.35 -23.21 -2.96
CA VAL A 44 -13.99 -22.16 -2.18
C VAL A 44 -15.02 -22.75 -1.21
N LEU A 45 -15.88 -23.66 -1.66
CA LEU A 45 -16.84 -24.35 -0.79
C LEU A 45 -16.14 -25.10 0.35
N LYS A 46 -15.07 -25.84 0.03
CA LYS A 46 -14.30 -26.61 1.00
C LYS A 46 -13.63 -25.71 2.04
N ALA A 47 -13.02 -24.60 1.61
CA ALA A 47 -12.43 -23.62 2.50
C ALA A 47 -13.48 -22.98 3.43
N ILE A 48 -14.66 -22.61 2.90
CA ILE A 48 -15.78 -22.10 3.70
C ILE A 48 -16.22 -23.12 4.75
N GLN A 49 -16.45 -24.37 4.36
CA GLN A 49 -16.91 -25.44 5.26
C GLN A 49 -15.93 -25.74 6.40
N ASN A 50 -14.64 -25.46 6.20
CA ASN A 50 -13.59 -25.70 7.18
C ASN A 50 -13.11 -24.40 7.88
N ASN A 51 -13.80 -23.27 7.69
CA ASN A 51 -13.44 -21.97 8.25
C ASN A 51 -12.01 -21.51 7.91
N ILE A 52 -11.58 -21.76 6.67
CA ILE A 52 -10.26 -21.37 6.17
C ILE A 52 -10.39 -20.13 5.29
N ALA A 53 -9.73 -19.05 5.70
CA ALA A 53 -9.61 -17.85 4.90
C ALA A 53 -8.56 -18.03 3.79
N ILE A 54 -8.79 -17.42 2.62
CA ILE A 54 -7.83 -17.40 1.51
C ILE A 54 -7.49 -15.95 1.20
N TYR A 55 -6.21 -15.59 1.25
CA TYR A 55 -5.70 -14.27 0.93
C TYR A 55 -4.69 -14.35 -0.21
N ALA A 56 -4.93 -13.62 -1.30
CA ALA A 56 -4.09 -13.64 -2.49
C ALA A 56 -3.31 -12.33 -2.68
N THR A 57 -1.99 -12.41 -2.80
CA THR A 57 -1.12 -11.23 -2.96
C THR A 57 -0.93 -10.79 -4.41
N HIS A 58 -0.86 -11.75 -5.34
CA HIS A 58 -0.72 -11.56 -6.78
C HIS A 58 0.32 -10.47 -7.14
N THR A 59 -0.05 -9.56 -8.04
CA THR A 59 0.81 -8.47 -8.53
C THR A 59 1.30 -7.52 -7.44
N ALA A 60 0.69 -7.46 -6.25
CA ALA A 60 1.23 -6.66 -5.16
C ALA A 60 2.62 -7.20 -4.74
N LEU A 61 2.77 -8.53 -4.66
CA LEU A 61 4.04 -9.17 -4.35
C LEU A 61 5.04 -9.10 -5.51
N ASP A 62 4.59 -9.02 -6.76
CA ASP A 62 5.49 -8.77 -7.90
C ASP A 62 6.09 -7.36 -7.89
N ASN A 63 5.40 -6.40 -7.28
CA ASN A 63 5.73 -4.98 -7.35
C ASN A 63 6.50 -4.44 -6.12
N VAL A 64 6.96 -5.32 -5.23
CA VAL A 64 7.80 -4.94 -4.09
C VAL A 64 9.26 -5.30 -4.34
N ASN A 65 10.18 -4.52 -3.76
CA ASN A 65 11.62 -4.63 -4.01
C ASN A 65 12.22 -5.99 -3.64
N ASN A 66 11.61 -6.70 -2.70
CA ASN A 66 11.99 -8.03 -2.23
C ASN A 66 10.96 -9.11 -2.62
N GLY A 67 10.24 -8.86 -3.72
CA GLY A 67 9.16 -9.69 -4.22
C GLY A 67 9.61 -10.86 -5.11
N VAL A 68 8.67 -11.37 -5.91
CA VAL A 68 8.88 -12.55 -6.78
C VAL A 68 10.07 -12.35 -7.72
N SER A 69 10.13 -11.22 -8.43
CA SER A 69 11.24 -10.94 -9.36
C SER A 69 12.60 -10.83 -8.67
N ALA A 70 12.66 -10.26 -7.46
CA ALA A 70 13.89 -10.16 -6.70
C ALA A 70 14.39 -11.54 -6.27
N LYS A 71 13.48 -12.42 -5.81
CA LYS A 71 13.85 -13.79 -5.43
C LYS A 71 14.30 -14.62 -6.64
N MET A 72 13.65 -14.47 -7.79
CA MET A 72 14.10 -15.14 -9.02
C MET A 72 15.51 -14.72 -9.40
N GLY A 73 15.81 -13.42 -9.34
CA GLY A 73 17.16 -12.94 -9.63
C GLY A 73 18.20 -13.42 -8.62
N GLU A 74 17.87 -13.52 -7.34
CA GLU A 74 18.73 -14.12 -6.32
C GLU A 74 19.06 -15.59 -6.66
N VAL A 75 18.05 -16.41 -6.98
CA VAL A 75 18.23 -17.83 -7.34
C VAL A 75 19.08 -18.00 -8.60
N LEU A 76 18.96 -17.07 -9.55
CA LEU A 76 19.76 -17.05 -10.78
C LEU A 76 21.18 -16.47 -10.58
N GLY A 77 21.52 -15.97 -9.39
CA GLY A 77 22.81 -15.33 -9.12
C GLY A 77 23.00 -13.99 -9.83
N LEU A 78 21.91 -13.25 -10.10
CA LEU A 78 21.98 -11.94 -10.72
C LEU A 78 22.46 -10.88 -9.73
N GLU A 79 23.39 -10.05 -10.16
CA GLU A 79 23.91 -8.92 -9.39
C GLU A 79 23.39 -7.59 -9.94
N ASN A 80 23.45 -6.53 -9.11
CA ASN A 80 23.12 -5.17 -9.52
C ASN A 80 21.73 -4.99 -10.16
N MET A 81 20.76 -5.80 -9.72
CA MET A 81 19.39 -5.77 -10.22
C MET A 81 18.72 -4.40 -10.01
N LYS A 82 17.89 -4.01 -10.98
CA LYS A 82 17.09 -2.78 -10.92
C LYS A 82 15.66 -3.06 -11.35
N THR A 83 14.72 -2.24 -10.89
CA THR A 83 13.32 -2.32 -11.31
C THR A 83 13.22 -2.11 -12.83
N LEU A 84 12.65 -3.08 -13.54
CA LEU A 84 12.52 -3.03 -14.99
C LEU A 84 11.49 -1.98 -15.45
N ILE A 85 10.36 -1.88 -14.76
CA ILE A 85 9.27 -0.94 -15.06
C ILE A 85 8.95 -0.11 -13.80
N PRO A 86 9.61 1.04 -13.58
CA PRO A 86 9.36 1.87 -12.41
C PRO A 86 7.96 2.50 -12.41
N LYS A 87 7.28 2.48 -11.26
CA LYS A 87 6.01 3.20 -11.08
C LYS A 87 6.26 4.72 -11.08
N LYS A 88 5.48 5.45 -11.87
CA LYS A 88 5.52 6.92 -11.92
C LYS A 88 4.60 7.52 -10.86
N GLY A 89 4.94 8.72 -10.40
CA GLY A 89 4.05 9.53 -9.55
C GLY A 89 3.85 9.03 -8.11
N ILE A 90 4.75 8.16 -7.62
CA ILE A 90 4.73 7.62 -6.25
C ILE A 90 5.17 8.65 -5.20
N ILE A 91 5.92 9.69 -5.59
CA ILE A 91 6.30 10.81 -4.73
C ILE A 91 5.40 12.00 -5.06
N LYS A 92 4.91 12.69 -4.02
CA LYS A 92 4.16 13.93 -4.12
C LYS A 92 4.90 15.03 -3.38
N LYS A 93 4.81 16.27 -3.88
CA LYS A 93 5.32 17.45 -3.20
C LYS A 93 4.18 18.09 -2.40
N LEU A 94 4.34 18.14 -1.08
CA LEU A 94 3.49 18.95 -0.22
C LEU A 94 4.10 20.35 -0.11
N THR A 95 3.34 21.36 -0.50
CA THR A 95 3.67 22.76 -0.23
C THR A 95 2.62 23.30 0.73
N ALA A 96 3.06 23.80 1.88
CA ALA A 96 2.20 24.41 2.87
C ALA A 96 2.72 25.82 3.20
N TYR A 97 1.79 26.72 3.52
CA TYR A 97 2.09 28.05 4.01
C TYR A 97 1.64 28.12 5.45
N VAL A 98 2.50 28.62 6.33
CA VAL A 98 2.28 28.62 7.77
C VAL A 98 2.87 29.91 8.35
N PRO A 99 2.26 30.50 9.38
CA PRO A 99 2.88 31.60 10.11
C PRO A 99 4.27 31.21 10.61
N TYR A 100 5.21 32.14 10.57
CA TYR A 100 6.62 31.89 10.90
C TYR A 100 6.80 31.18 12.26
N GLN A 101 6.08 31.63 13.28
CA GLN A 101 6.15 31.09 14.64
C GLN A 101 5.69 29.62 14.75
N ASN A 102 4.90 29.13 13.79
CA ASN A 102 4.37 27.77 13.77
C ASN A 102 5.13 26.85 12.79
N ALA A 103 6.10 27.38 12.04
CA ALA A 103 6.79 26.64 10.98
C ALA A 103 7.49 25.37 11.48
N ASP A 104 8.19 25.47 12.62
CA ASP A 104 8.92 24.34 13.21
C ASP A 104 7.99 23.25 13.72
N ASN A 105 6.91 23.65 14.41
CA ASN A 105 5.92 22.70 14.92
C ASN A 105 5.23 21.93 13.78
N LEU A 106 4.77 22.65 12.74
CA LEU A 106 4.15 22.01 11.57
C LEU A 106 5.12 21.02 10.91
N ARG A 107 6.36 21.44 10.70
CA ARG A 107 7.38 20.63 10.02
C ARG A 107 7.70 19.36 10.80
N ASN A 108 7.89 19.45 12.12
CA ASN A 108 8.12 18.27 12.95
C ASN A 108 6.93 17.30 12.92
N LYS A 109 5.69 17.80 12.94
CA LYS A 109 4.49 16.96 12.80
C LYS A 109 4.40 16.28 11.44
N LEU A 110 4.82 16.94 10.36
CA LEU A 110 4.90 16.33 9.04
C LEU A 110 5.95 15.20 9.00
N PHE A 111 7.10 15.40 9.64
CA PHE A 111 8.13 14.37 9.75
C PHE A 111 7.68 13.15 10.57
N GLU A 112 7.04 13.37 11.72
CA GLU A 112 6.44 12.30 12.52
C GLU A 112 5.41 11.48 11.71
N ALA A 113 4.65 12.14 10.83
CA ALA A 113 3.71 11.48 9.93
C ALA A 113 4.37 10.77 8.73
N GLY A 114 5.70 10.84 8.61
CA GLY A 114 6.49 10.16 7.58
C GLY A 114 6.87 11.01 6.37
N ALA A 115 6.47 12.28 6.31
CA ALA A 115 6.89 13.17 5.22
C ALA A 115 8.41 13.43 5.27
N GLY A 116 9.02 13.64 4.10
CA GLY A 116 10.46 13.93 4.03
C GLY A 116 11.39 12.72 4.21
N ASN A 117 10.85 11.49 4.27
CA ASN A 117 11.66 10.26 4.18
C ASN A 117 11.88 9.89 2.72
N ILE A 118 13.10 10.10 2.20
CA ILE A 118 13.47 9.86 0.80
C ILE A 118 14.80 9.10 0.75
N GLY A 119 14.75 7.84 0.32
CA GLY A 119 15.94 6.99 0.24
C GLY A 119 16.58 6.80 1.61
N ASN A 120 17.85 7.20 1.74
CA ASN A 120 18.62 7.11 2.99
C ASN A 120 18.57 8.38 3.84
N TYR A 121 17.63 9.28 3.56
CA TYR A 121 17.48 10.56 4.25
C TYR A 121 16.11 10.68 4.88
N ASP A 122 16.08 11.19 6.10
CA ASP A 122 14.89 11.55 6.86
C ASP A 122 14.72 13.08 6.93
N ASN A 123 13.56 13.54 7.42
CA ASN A 123 13.31 14.96 7.74
C ASN A 123 13.61 15.96 6.59
N CYS A 124 13.50 15.52 5.34
CA CYS A 124 13.81 16.36 4.18
C CYS A 124 12.75 17.45 4.00
N SER A 125 13.18 18.71 3.98
CA SER A 125 12.31 19.86 3.75
C SER A 125 13.07 21.01 3.08
N PHE A 126 12.33 21.90 2.45
CA PHE A 126 12.83 23.17 1.92
C PHE A 126 11.91 24.28 2.39
N ASN A 127 12.50 25.38 2.88
CA ASN A 127 11.77 26.45 3.55
C ASN A 127 12.17 27.78 2.92
N THR A 128 11.17 28.64 2.71
CA THR A 128 11.36 30.01 2.21
C THR A 128 10.46 30.94 2.98
N GLU A 129 11.02 32.04 3.48
CA GLU A 129 10.25 33.13 4.05
C GLU A 129 9.62 33.98 2.95
N GLY A 130 8.41 34.45 3.18
CA GLY A 130 7.66 35.25 2.21
C GLY A 130 6.48 35.95 2.84
N LYS A 131 5.90 36.90 2.10
CA LYS A 131 4.68 37.60 2.50
C LYS A 131 3.52 37.08 1.66
N GLY A 132 2.50 36.57 2.34
CA GLY A 132 1.20 36.24 1.74
C GLY A 132 0.18 37.33 2.06
N SER A 133 -0.73 37.59 1.12
CA SER A 133 -1.87 38.47 1.33
C SER A 133 -3.14 37.75 0.91
N TYR A 134 -4.24 38.02 1.60
CA TYR A 134 -5.57 37.55 1.27
C TYR A 134 -6.58 38.62 1.68
N LYS A 135 -7.82 38.52 1.19
CA LYS A 135 -8.95 39.34 1.66
C LYS A 135 -10.04 38.40 2.13
N GLY A 136 -10.35 38.42 3.43
CA GLY A 136 -11.41 37.60 3.99
C GLY A 136 -12.78 38.00 3.44
N ASN A 137 -13.70 37.05 3.26
CA ASN A 137 -15.11 37.35 3.00
C ASN A 137 -15.94 37.22 4.29
N GLU A 138 -17.26 37.44 4.19
CA GLU A 138 -18.22 37.33 5.30
C GLU A 138 -18.34 35.92 5.91
N ASN A 139 -17.66 34.92 5.39
CA ASN A 139 -17.61 33.57 5.95
C ASN A 139 -16.18 33.15 6.33
N SER A 140 -15.21 34.05 6.22
CA SER A 140 -13.81 33.76 6.54
C SER A 140 -13.59 33.58 8.05
N ASN A 141 -12.64 32.72 8.38
CA ASN A 141 -12.15 32.46 9.73
C ASN A 141 -10.61 32.42 9.72
N PRO A 142 -9.96 33.59 9.58
CA PRO A 142 -8.50 33.65 9.44
C PRO A 142 -7.81 33.28 10.75
N THR A 143 -6.68 32.58 10.66
CA THR A 143 -5.80 32.33 11.82
C THR A 143 -5.03 33.59 12.23
N ILE A 144 -4.70 34.47 11.26
CA ILE A 144 -4.04 35.77 11.48
C ILE A 144 -4.71 36.80 10.60
N GLY A 145 -5.33 37.84 11.20
CA GLY A 145 -6.07 38.90 10.51
C GLY A 145 -7.53 38.95 10.94
N GLU A 146 -8.30 39.83 10.32
CA GLU A 146 -9.71 40.02 10.62
C GLU A 146 -10.62 39.61 9.45
N LYS A 147 -11.85 39.26 9.80
CA LYS A 147 -12.86 38.83 8.83
C LYS A 147 -13.33 40.03 8.02
N GLY A 148 -13.23 39.95 6.69
CA GLY A 148 -13.65 41.03 5.79
C GLY A 148 -12.53 42.00 5.39
N GLU A 149 -11.34 41.86 5.98
CA GLU A 149 -10.16 42.68 5.73
C GLU A 149 -9.08 41.91 4.94
#